data_AF-A0A1N6QPM9-F1
#
_entry.id   AF-A0A1N6QPM9-F1
#
_cell.length_a   1.000
_cell.length_b   1.000
_cell.length_c   1.000
_cell.angle_alpha   90.00
_cell.angle_beta   90.00
_cell.angle_gamma   90.00
#
_symmetry.space_group_name_H-M   'P 1'
#
loop_
_entity.id
_entity.type
_entity.pdbx_description
1 polymer ?
#
loop_
_entity_poly.entity_id
_entity_poly.type
_entity_poly.pdbx_seq_one_letter_code
_entity_poly.pdbx_strand_id
1 'polypeptide(L)'
;MSRDTALVSADWAEKNLDTPGVVFVEVDEDTSAYDTGHLAGAIKLDWKTDLQDPVRRDFVNKNQFEALLSERGIGNDDIVVLYGGNNNWFAAYAYWYFKLYGHREVKLLDGGRKKWELDARPLVKDVATRPATRYVAQEPDTSIRAFRDEVVAAIGTKNLVDVRSPDEYAGRLLAPAHLPQEQAQRAGHIPTALSVPWSKAANEDGTFKSDDELRKIYADAGLDDGKETIAYCRIGERSSHTWFVLQELLGHRNVKNYDGSWTEYGSLVGVPVALGDEPGEV
;
A
#
# COMPACT_ATOMS: atom_id res chain seq x y z
N MET A 1 5.87 -10.60 11.31
CA MET A 1 4.48 -11.07 11.57
C MET A 1 4.28 -12.38 10.81
N SER A 2 3.19 -13.11 11.03
CA SER A 2 2.85 -14.27 10.17
C SER A 2 1.72 -13.89 9.22
N ARG A 3 1.65 -14.56 8.07
CA ARG A 3 0.57 -14.40 7.08
C ARG A 3 -0.83 -14.36 7.72
N ASP A 4 -1.08 -15.24 8.70
CA ASP A 4 -2.36 -15.35 9.42
C ASP A 4 -2.68 -14.12 10.31
N THR A 5 -1.66 -13.38 10.72
CA THR A 5 -1.84 -12.14 11.50
C THR A 5 -2.18 -10.95 10.62
N ALA A 6 -1.73 -10.93 9.36
CA ALA A 6 -1.89 -9.79 8.46
C ALA A 6 -2.98 -9.99 7.38
N LEU A 7 -3.41 -11.22 7.12
CA LEU A 7 -4.44 -11.55 6.13
C LEU A 7 -5.63 -12.28 6.73
N VAL A 8 -6.79 -12.10 6.10
CA VAL A 8 -7.96 -12.96 6.26
C VAL A 8 -8.46 -13.45 4.90
N SER A 9 -8.97 -14.67 4.82
CA SER A 9 -9.59 -15.18 3.60
C SER A 9 -11.00 -14.63 3.41
N ALA A 10 -11.52 -14.69 2.18
CA ALA A 10 -12.91 -14.36 1.89
C ALA A 10 -13.91 -15.22 2.70
N ASP A 11 -13.59 -16.50 2.93
CA ASP A 11 -14.40 -17.39 3.79
C ASP A 11 -14.43 -16.95 5.25
N TRP A 12 -13.29 -16.48 5.78
CA TRP A 12 -13.26 -15.91 7.12
C TRP A 12 -14.08 -14.64 7.17
N ALA A 13 -13.91 -13.76 6.18
CA ALA A 13 -14.61 -12.48 6.13
C ALA A 13 -16.14 -12.65 6.10
N GLU A 14 -16.66 -13.51 5.24
CA GLU A 14 -18.09 -13.78 5.14
C GLU A 14 -18.69 -14.31 6.46
N LYS A 15 -17.95 -15.13 7.21
CA LYS A 15 -18.39 -15.64 8.52
C LYS A 15 -18.32 -14.60 9.63
N ASN A 16 -17.61 -13.49 9.44
CA ASN A 16 -17.32 -12.51 10.47
C ASN A 16 -17.89 -11.10 10.17
N LEU A 17 -18.71 -10.93 9.12
CA LEU A 17 -19.31 -9.64 8.74
C LEU A 17 -20.03 -8.95 9.91
N ASP A 18 -20.74 -9.72 10.73
CA ASP A 18 -21.53 -9.20 11.87
C ASP A 18 -20.83 -9.38 13.22
N THR A 19 -19.54 -9.74 13.23
CA THR A 19 -18.82 -9.99 14.49
C THR A 19 -18.53 -8.67 15.22
N PRO A 20 -18.96 -8.50 16.49
CA PRO A 20 -18.67 -7.31 17.26
C PRO A 20 -17.16 -7.07 17.37
N GLY A 21 -16.74 -5.83 17.08
CA GLY A 21 -15.33 -5.45 17.07
C GLY A 21 -14.57 -5.80 15.79
N VAL A 22 -15.22 -6.37 14.76
CA VAL A 22 -14.64 -6.47 13.41
C VAL A 22 -15.25 -5.39 12.53
N VAL A 23 -14.40 -4.65 11.81
CA VAL A 23 -14.82 -3.54 10.94
C VAL A 23 -14.22 -3.72 9.57
N PHE A 24 -15.07 -3.92 8.57
CA PHE A 24 -14.65 -3.96 7.17
C PHE A 24 -14.57 -2.54 6.61
N VAL A 25 -13.48 -2.23 5.92
CA VAL A 25 -13.22 -0.90 5.38
C VAL A 25 -12.81 -1.02 3.92
N GLU A 26 -13.61 -0.45 3.02
CA GLU A 26 -13.29 -0.38 1.60
C GLU A 26 -12.45 0.85 1.29
N VAL A 27 -11.31 0.63 0.62
CA VAL A 27 -10.42 1.68 0.13
C VAL A 27 -9.99 1.35 -1.29
N ASP A 28 -10.37 2.20 -2.24
CA ASP A 28 -10.19 1.94 -3.67
C ASP A 28 -9.72 3.19 -4.42
N GLU A 29 -9.09 3.00 -5.58
CA GLU A 29 -8.75 4.10 -6.50
C GLU A 29 -10.01 4.82 -6.99
N ASP A 30 -11.00 4.00 -7.39
CA ASP A 30 -12.34 4.43 -7.78
C ASP A 30 -13.27 4.37 -6.57
N THR A 31 -13.42 5.51 -5.90
CA THR A 31 -14.20 5.61 -4.66
C THR A 31 -15.72 5.52 -4.90
N SER A 32 -16.15 5.46 -6.16
CA SER A 32 -17.54 5.17 -6.55
C SER A 32 -17.88 3.68 -6.52
N ALA A 33 -16.89 2.78 -6.55
CA ALA A 33 -17.10 1.33 -6.54
C ALA A 33 -17.94 0.88 -5.33
N TYR A 34 -17.63 1.41 -4.14
CA TYR A 34 -18.38 1.20 -2.91
C TYR A 34 -19.87 1.54 -3.08
N ASP A 35 -20.19 2.65 -3.77
CA ASP A 35 -21.57 3.12 -3.93
C ASP A 35 -22.38 2.21 -4.88
N THR A 36 -21.70 1.41 -5.71
CA THR A 36 -22.33 0.40 -6.57
C THR A 36 -22.63 -0.92 -5.84
N GLY A 37 -21.94 -1.17 -4.73
CA GLY A 37 -22.12 -2.31 -3.84
C GLY A 37 -20.86 -2.56 -3.01
N HIS A 38 -20.99 -2.99 -1.76
CA HIS A 38 -19.90 -3.21 -0.81
C HIS A 38 -20.21 -4.40 0.12
N LEU A 39 -19.22 -4.86 0.89
CA LEU A 39 -19.44 -5.89 1.91
C LEU A 39 -20.45 -5.36 2.95
N ALA A 40 -21.34 -6.23 3.43
CA ALA A 40 -22.32 -5.85 4.43
C ALA A 40 -21.63 -5.33 5.71
N GLY A 41 -22.07 -4.17 6.21
CA GLY A 41 -21.49 -3.53 7.38
C GLY A 41 -20.17 -2.78 7.13
N ALA A 42 -19.62 -2.83 5.92
CA ALA A 42 -18.39 -2.12 5.58
C ALA A 42 -18.61 -0.59 5.59
N ILE A 43 -17.53 0.14 5.81
CA ILE A 43 -17.47 1.60 5.64
C ILE A 43 -16.47 1.96 4.56
N LYS A 44 -16.62 3.13 3.95
CA LYS A 44 -15.69 3.67 2.95
C LYS A 44 -14.62 4.54 3.62
N LEU A 45 -13.38 4.50 3.13
CA LEU A 45 -12.43 5.61 3.25
C LEU A 45 -12.01 6.05 1.85
N ASP A 46 -12.20 7.32 1.53
CA ASP A 46 -11.76 7.90 0.27
C ASP A 46 -10.27 8.27 0.36
N TRP A 47 -9.43 7.63 -0.44
CA TRP A 47 -7.98 7.85 -0.34
C TRP A 47 -7.56 9.29 -0.65
N LYS A 48 -8.34 10.03 -1.44
CA LYS A 48 -8.04 11.41 -1.85
C LYS A 48 -8.52 12.40 -0.80
N THR A 49 -9.77 12.27 -0.35
CA THR A 49 -10.39 13.27 0.53
C THR A 49 -10.22 12.97 2.01
N ASP A 50 -10.14 11.69 2.39
CA ASP A 50 -10.05 11.30 3.79
C ASP A 50 -8.60 11.10 4.25
N LEU A 51 -7.70 10.63 3.36
CA LEU A 51 -6.35 10.21 3.74
C LEU A 51 -5.21 11.16 3.29
N GLN A 52 -5.50 12.22 2.53
CA GLN A 52 -4.50 13.22 2.14
C GLN A 52 -4.70 14.55 2.87
N ASP A 53 -3.61 15.29 3.11
CA ASP A 53 -3.71 16.70 3.47
C ASP A 53 -4.28 17.47 2.26
N PRO A 54 -5.30 18.34 2.45
CA PRO A 54 -5.97 18.99 1.33
C PRO A 54 -5.13 20.08 0.64
N VAL A 55 -3.99 20.46 1.21
CA VAL A 55 -3.14 21.54 0.69
C VAL A 55 -1.71 21.07 0.46
N ARG A 56 -1.11 20.43 1.46
CA ARG A 56 0.27 19.94 1.37
C ARG A 56 0.28 18.60 0.67
N ARG A 57 1.35 18.31 -0.07
CA ARG A 57 1.61 16.95 -0.56
C ARG A 57 2.17 16.12 0.59
N ASP A 58 1.28 15.74 1.48
CA ASP A 58 1.50 14.85 2.60
C ASP A 58 0.17 14.19 2.93
N PHE A 59 0.21 13.20 3.80
CA PHE A 59 -1.01 12.58 4.29
C PHE A 59 -1.55 13.26 5.55
N VAL A 60 -2.78 12.90 5.92
CA VAL A 60 -3.42 13.39 7.15
C VAL A 60 -2.51 13.17 8.36
N ASN A 61 -2.36 14.18 9.20
CA ASN A 61 -1.58 14.06 10.42
C ASN A 61 -2.32 13.22 11.48
N LYS A 62 -1.65 12.95 12.61
CA LYS A 62 -2.20 12.19 13.75
C LYS A 62 -3.61 12.64 14.16
N ASN A 63 -3.80 13.94 14.41
CA ASN A 63 -5.08 14.46 14.90
C ASN A 63 -6.19 14.33 13.85
N GLN A 64 -5.85 14.49 12.57
CA GLN A 64 -6.79 14.31 11.46
C GLN A 64 -7.18 12.83 11.32
N PHE A 65 -6.22 11.91 11.46
CA PHE A 65 -6.49 10.47 11.45
C PHE A 65 -7.35 10.03 12.65
N GLU A 66 -7.09 10.56 13.84
CA GLU A 66 -7.93 10.36 15.03
C GLU A 66 -9.36 10.84 14.81
N ALA A 67 -9.54 12.04 14.27
CA ALA A 67 -10.85 12.60 13.98
C ALA A 67 -11.60 11.77 12.94
N LEU A 68 -10.93 11.39 11.85
CA LEU A 68 -11.49 10.55 10.79
C LEU A 68 -11.97 9.21 11.35
N LEU A 69 -11.12 8.46 12.03
CA LEU A 69 -11.51 7.14 12.55
C LEU A 69 -12.58 7.23 13.64
N SER A 70 -12.56 8.30 14.45
CA SER A 70 -13.62 8.57 15.43
C SER A 70 -14.97 8.80 14.74
N GLU A 71 -15.01 9.61 13.69
CA GLU A 71 -16.23 9.88 12.90
C GLU A 71 -16.74 8.61 12.20
N ARG A 72 -15.83 7.80 11.68
CA ARG A 72 -16.15 6.53 11.00
C ARG A 72 -16.48 5.38 11.97
N GLY A 73 -16.46 5.63 13.27
CA GLY A 73 -16.85 4.69 14.31
C GLY A 73 -15.88 3.51 14.45
N ILE A 74 -14.58 3.73 14.24
CA ILE A 74 -13.52 2.75 14.45
C ILE A 74 -12.90 2.99 15.84
N GLY A 75 -12.87 1.96 16.68
CA GLY A 75 -12.19 1.95 17.97
C GLY A 75 -10.74 1.49 17.87
N ASN A 76 -9.93 1.78 18.89
CA ASN A 76 -8.54 1.31 18.96
C ASN A 76 -8.39 -0.21 19.12
N ASP A 77 -9.42 -0.87 19.68
CA ASP A 77 -9.44 -2.32 19.92
C ASP A 77 -10.19 -3.10 18.82
N ASP A 78 -10.73 -2.40 17.81
CA ASP A 78 -11.37 -3.04 16.67
C ASP A 78 -10.34 -3.81 15.82
N ILE A 79 -10.75 -4.93 15.24
CA ILE A 79 -10.05 -5.61 14.17
C ILE A 79 -10.50 -4.96 12.85
N VAL A 80 -9.62 -4.18 12.24
CA VAL A 80 -9.88 -3.50 10.97
C VAL A 80 -9.48 -4.41 9.81
N VAL A 81 -10.43 -4.75 8.94
CA VAL A 81 -10.21 -5.56 7.75
C VAL A 81 -10.37 -4.69 6.51
N LEU A 82 -9.25 -4.36 5.89
CA LEU A 82 -9.17 -3.52 4.71
C LEU A 82 -9.32 -4.34 3.43
N TYR A 83 -10.08 -3.83 2.48
CA TYR A 83 -10.20 -4.42 1.15
C TYR A 83 -10.43 -3.37 0.08
N GLY A 84 -10.15 -3.71 -1.17
CA GLY A 84 -10.44 -2.84 -2.31
C GLY A 84 -10.25 -3.58 -3.63
N GLY A 85 -10.49 -2.89 -4.73
CA GLY A 85 -10.23 -3.35 -6.09
C GLY A 85 -8.74 -3.43 -6.42
N ASN A 86 -8.44 -3.78 -7.67
CA ASN A 86 -7.09 -3.78 -8.24
C ASN A 86 -6.05 -4.51 -7.37
N ASN A 87 -6.40 -5.71 -6.89
CA ASN A 87 -5.58 -6.55 -6.01
C ASN A 87 -5.13 -5.81 -4.73
N ASN A 88 -6.05 -5.07 -4.08
CA ASN A 88 -5.86 -4.39 -2.80
C ASN A 88 -4.83 -3.25 -2.77
N TRP A 89 -4.39 -2.68 -3.89
CA TRP A 89 -3.31 -1.68 -3.84
C TRP A 89 -3.59 -0.46 -2.93
N PHE A 90 -4.77 0.19 -2.99
CA PHE A 90 -5.15 1.28 -2.07
C PHE A 90 -5.54 0.77 -0.67
N ALA A 91 -6.05 -0.45 -0.56
CA ALA A 91 -6.28 -1.08 0.75
C ALA A 91 -4.96 -1.33 1.49
N ALA A 92 -3.90 -1.74 0.79
CA ALA A 92 -2.55 -1.88 1.33
C ALA A 92 -1.94 -0.51 1.69
N TYR A 93 -2.29 0.54 0.94
CA TYR A 93 -1.87 1.90 1.29
C TYR A 93 -2.53 2.36 2.59
N ALA A 94 -3.84 2.16 2.74
CA ALA A 94 -4.52 2.37 4.01
C ALA A 94 -3.93 1.48 5.13
N TYR A 95 -3.63 0.21 4.87
CA TYR A 95 -3.00 -0.67 5.85
C TYR A 95 -1.71 -0.03 6.40
N TRP A 96 -0.86 0.48 5.51
CA TRP A 96 0.36 1.17 5.88
C TRP A 96 0.09 2.41 6.77
N TYR A 97 -0.97 3.19 6.54
CA TYR A 97 -1.37 4.29 7.43
C TYR A 97 -1.76 3.80 8.82
N PHE A 98 -2.57 2.74 8.89
CA PHE A 98 -2.98 2.17 10.17
C PHE A 98 -1.76 1.69 10.97
N LYS A 99 -0.76 1.11 10.30
CA LYS A 99 0.52 0.74 10.93
C LYS A 99 1.33 1.95 11.36
N LEU A 100 1.42 2.98 10.51
CA LEU A 100 2.12 4.22 10.79
C LEU A 100 1.59 4.89 12.07
N TYR A 101 0.27 4.88 12.27
CA TYR A 101 -0.40 5.43 13.44
C TYR A 101 -0.62 4.42 14.57
N GLY A 102 0.02 3.25 14.49
CA GLY A 102 0.09 2.28 15.58
C GLY A 102 -1.21 1.55 15.89
N HIS A 103 -2.11 1.40 14.92
CA HIS A 103 -3.27 0.51 15.05
C HIS A 103 -2.80 -0.95 15.16
N ARG A 104 -3.35 -1.68 16.13
CA ARG A 104 -2.84 -2.99 16.51
C ARG A 104 -3.31 -4.10 15.59
N GLU A 105 -4.63 -4.25 15.45
CA GLU A 105 -5.25 -5.36 14.73
C GLU A 105 -5.79 -4.88 13.38
N VAL A 106 -4.90 -4.71 12.40
CA VAL A 106 -5.27 -4.40 11.02
C VAL A 106 -4.87 -5.54 10.09
N LYS A 107 -5.76 -5.91 9.17
CA LYS A 107 -5.60 -7.03 8.22
C LYS A 107 -6.05 -6.62 6.82
N LEU A 108 -5.53 -7.27 5.79
CA LEU A 108 -6.11 -7.22 4.44
C LEU A 108 -7.00 -8.45 4.18
N LEU A 109 -8.11 -8.24 3.47
CA LEU A 109 -8.88 -9.32 2.86
C LEU A 109 -8.10 -9.88 1.67
N ASP A 110 -7.58 -11.09 1.75
CA ASP A 110 -6.75 -11.67 0.68
C ASP A 110 -7.57 -11.78 -0.62
N GLY A 111 -7.08 -11.13 -1.68
CA GLY A 111 -7.77 -10.99 -2.96
C GLY A 111 -8.76 -9.82 -3.08
N GLY A 112 -9.10 -9.18 -1.96
CA GLY A 112 -9.87 -7.93 -1.94
C GLY A 112 -11.25 -8.06 -2.56
N ARG A 113 -11.72 -6.95 -3.15
CA ARG A 113 -13.02 -6.90 -3.85
C ARG A 113 -13.08 -7.88 -5.03
N LYS A 114 -11.98 -7.99 -5.77
CA LYS A 114 -11.88 -8.86 -6.95
C LYS A 114 -12.16 -10.32 -6.61
N LYS A 115 -11.51 -10.85 -5.57
CA LYS A 115 -11.73 -12.24 -5.13
C LYS A 115 -13.13 -12.45 -4.58
N TRP A 116 -13.67 -11.48 -3.85
CA TRP A 116 -15.04 -11.51 -3.34
C TRP A 116 -16.06 -11.64 -4.47
N GLU A 117 -15.92 -10.84 -5.52
CA GLU A 117 -16.79 -10.87 -6.71
C GLU A 117 -16.60 -12.14 -7.54
N LEU A 118 -15.35 -12.61 -7.72
CA LEU A 118 -15.05 -13.87 -8.41
C LEU A 118 -15.65 -15.10 -7.71
N ASP A 119 -15.72 -15.07 -6.38
CA ASP A 119 -16.39 -16.10 -5.57
C ASP A 119 -17.92 -15.97 -5.59
N ALA A 120 -18.48 -14.98 -6.30
CA ALA A 120 -19.91 -14.66 -6.35
C ALA A 120 -20.54 -14.41 -4.96
N ARG A 121 -19.78 -13.81 -4.04
CA ARG A 121 -20.24 -13.48 -2.69
C ARG A 121 -21.12 -12.22 -2.70
N PRO A 122 -22.07 -12.09 -1.76
CA PRO A 122 -23.04 -11.01 -1.79
C PRO A 122 -22.39 -9.64 -1.54
N LEU A 123 -22.92 -8.63 -2.23
CA LEU A 123 -22.66 -7.22 -1.97
C LEU A 123 -24.00 -6.52 -1.68
N VAL A 124 -23.96 -5.51 -0.81
CA VAL A 124 -25.12 -4.69 -0.45
C VAL A 124 -24.88 -3.24 -0.85
N LYS A 125 -25.96 -2.45 -0.92
CA LYS A 125 -25.89 -1.00 -1.16
C LYS A 125 -26.23 -0.18 0.09
N ASP A 126 -26.76 -0.83 1.12
CA ASP A 126 -27.15 -0.18 2.36
C ASP A 126 -25.90 0.28 3.13
N VAL A 127 -25.71 1.58 3.22
CA VAL A 127 -24.56 2.18 3.89
C VAL A 127 -24.67 1.98 5.40
N ALA A 128 -23.67 1.32 5.98
CA ALA A 128 -23.60 1.14 7.42
C ALA A 128 -23.42 2.49 8.14
N THR A 129 -24.24 2.73 9.17
CA THR A 129 -24.03 3.85 10.09
C THR A 129 -23.46 3.29 11.39
N ARG A 130 -22.23 3.70 11.74
CA ARG A 130 -21.58 3.34 12.99
C ARG A 130 -21.61 4.55 13.95
N PRO A 131 -21.91 4.36 15.25
CA PRO A 131 -21.76 5.43 16.23
C PRO A 131 -20.31 5.91 16.26
N ALA A 132 -20.12 7.23 16.37
CA ALA A 132 -18.79 7.79 16.52
C ALA A 132 -18.09 7.23 17.77
N THR A 133 -16.79 6.99 17.65
CA THR A 133 -15.92 6.46 18.70
C THR A 133 -14.97 7.56 19.21
N ARG A 134 -14.05 7.18 20.10
CA ARG A 134 -12.87 7.99 20.44
C ARG A 134 -11.62 7.21 20.07
N TYR A 135 -11.09 7.49 18.89
CA TYR A 135 -9.84 6.90 18.42
C TYR A 135 -8.64 7.74 18.89
N VAL A 136 -7.59 7.06 19.35
CA VAL A 136 -6.31 7.69 19.77
C VAL A 136 -5.17 7.04 18.99
N ALA A 137 -4.53 7.80 18.12
CA ALA A 137 -3.41 7.34 17.32
C ALA A 137 -2.10 7.42 18.12
N GLN A 138 -1.10 6.64 17.70
CA GLN A 138 0.28 6.85 18.13
C GLN A 138 0.96 7.96 17.31
N GLU A 139 2.15 8.38 17.72
CA GLU A 139 2.98 9.21 16.82
C GLU A 139 3.37 8.40 15.58
N PRO A 140 3.53 9.05 14.41
CA PRO A 140 3.93 8.35 13.18
C PRO A 140 5.21 7.55 13.36
N ASP A 141 5.15 6.25 13.08
CA ASP A 141 6.34 5.38 13.08
C ASP A 141 7.19 5.60 11.82
N THR A 142 8.20 6.45 11.92
CA THR A 142 9.12 6.74 10.80
C THR A 142 10.07 5.58 10.47
N SER A 143 10.03 4.47 11.19
CA SER A 143 10.79 3.26 10.84
C SER A 143 10.23 2.55 9.60
N ILE A 144 8.96 2.80 9.22
CA ILE A 144 8.31 2.25 8.02
C ILE A 144 8.12 3.28 6.89
N ARG A 145 8.60 4.52 7.07
CA ARG A 145 8.55 5.61 6.09
C ARG A 145 9.98 6.06 5.73
N ALA A 146 10.26 6.21 4.45
CA ALA A 146 11.50 6.82 3.97
C ALA A 146 11.20 8.19 3.35
N PHE A 147 12.13 9.13 3.53
CA PHE A 147 12.06 10.46 2.92
C PHE A 147 13.19 10.63 1.89
N ARG A 148 13.03 11.58 0.96
CA ARG A 148 13.97 11.78 -0.17
C ARG A 148 15.46 11.78 0.21
N ASP A 149 15.85 12.39 1.33
CA ASP A 149 17.25 12.54 1.71
C ASP A 149 17.83 11.19 2.19
N GLU A 150 17.02 10.39 2.90
CA GLU A 150 17.35 9.00 3.27
C GLU A 150 17.45 8.12 2.02
N VAL A 151 16.56 8.31 1.04
CA VAL A 151 16.55 7.54 -0.21
C VAL A 151 17.79 7.80 -1.05
N VAL A 152 18.21 9.06 -1.17
CA VAL A 152 19.46 9.41 -1.88
C VAL A 152 20.67 8.80 -1.18
N ALA A 153 20.71 8.80 0.16
CA ALA A 153 21.79 8.17 0.93
C ALA A 153 21.77 6.62 0.86
N ALA A 154 20.63 6.03 0.49
CA ALA A 154 20.43 4.59 0.43
C ALA A 154 21.00 3.94 -0.86
N ILE A 155 21.38 4.73 -1.86
CA ILE A 155 21.93 4.25 -3.13
C ILE A 155 23.20 3.43 -2.87
N GLY A 156 23.21 2.18 -3.37
CA GLY A 156 24.30 1.21 -3.16
C GLY A 156 24.38 0.58 -1.77
N THR A 157 23.69 1.12 -0.76
CA THR A 157 23.78 0.67 0.64
C THR A 157 22.58 -0.14 1.10
N LYS A 158 21.36 0.17 0.63
CA LYS A 158 20.12 -0.58 0.90
C LYS A 158 19.58 -1.23 -0.37
N ASN A 159 18.65 -2.16 -0.24
CA ASN A 159 17.81 -2.57 -1.35
C ASN A 159 16.86 -1.43 -1.70
N LEU A 160 16.87 -0.99 -2.95
CA LEU A 160 15.86 -0.09 -3.50
C LEU A 160 14.98 -0.91 -4.45
N VAL A 161 13.67 -0.96 -4.21
CA VAL A 161 12.75 -1.77 -5.01
C VAL A 161 11.79 -0.85 -5.75
N ASP A 162 11.98 -0.74 -7.06
CA ASP A 162 11.08 -0.03 -7.96
C ASP A 162 9.97 -0.97 -8.43
N VAL A 163 8.73 -0.63 -8.10
CA VAL A 163 7.58 -1.50 -8.37
C VAL A 163 6.72 -1.03 -9.55
N ARG A 164 7.21 -0.06 -10.32
CA ARG A 164 6.55 0.44 -11.54
C ARG A 164 6.70 -0.55 -12.70
N SER A 165 6.12 -0.22 -13.85
CA SER A 165 6.28 -1.04 -15.05
C SER A 165 7.74 -1.03 -15.55
N PRO A 166 8.18 -2.07 -16.30
CA PRO A 166 9.53 -2.10 -16.88
C PRO A 166 9.86 -0.88 -17.75
N ASP A 167 8.87 -0.34 -18.48
CA ASP A 167 9.09 0.83 -19.33
C ASP A 167 9.23 2.14 -18.55
N GLU A 168 8.53 2.28 -17.41
CA GLU A 168 8.74 3.39 -16.49
C GLU A 168 10.12 3.30 -15.82
N TYR A 169 10.50 2.11 -15.36
CA TYR A 169 11.80 1.84 -14.77
C TYR A 169 12.94 2.17 -15.76
N ALA A 170 12.86 1.65 -16.99
CA ALA A 170 13.88 1.88 -18.00
C ALA A 170 13.93 3.33 -18.53
N GLY A 171 12.95 4.16 -18.19
CA GLY A 171 12.83 5.53 -18.66
C GLY A 171 12.31 5.66 -20.10
N ARG A 172 11.76 4.58 -20.67
CA ARG A 172 11.07 4.61 -21.98
C ARG A 172 9.72 5.32 -21.90
N LEU A 173 9.11 5.30 -20.72
CA LEU A 173 7.88 6.00 -20.39
C LEU A 173 8.11 6.90 -19.18
N LEU A 174 7.71 8.17 -19.28
CA LEU A 174 7.80 9.10 -18.14
C LEU A 174 6.77 8.77 -17.05
N ALA A 175 5.51 8.59 -17.48
CA ALA A 175 4.37 8.12 -16.71
C ALA A 175 3.27 7.69 -17.70
N PRO A 176 2.29 6.88 -17.30
CA PRO A 176 1.13 6.57 -18.14
C PRO A 176 0.41 7.82 -18.62
N ALA A 177 0.07 7.88 -19.91
CA ALA A 177 -0.50 9.08 -20.55
C ALA A 177 -1.83 9.56 -19.93
N HIS A 178 -2.58 8.67 -19.27
CA HIS A 178 -3.85 8.98 -18.63
C HIS A 178 -3.73 9.52 -17.19
N LEU A 179 -2.51 9.62 -16.64
CA LEU A 179 -2.27 10.08 -15.25
C LEU A 179 -1.35 11.31 -15.21
N PRO A 180 -1.83 12.50 -15.62
CA PRO A 180 -1.01 13.70 -15.72
C PRO A 180 -0.49 14.21 -14.36
N GLN A 181 -1.19 13.89 -13.26
CA GLN A 181 -0.77 14.31 -11.91
C GLN A 181 0.37 13.46 -11.33
N GLU A 182 0.70 12.33 -11.98
CA GLU A 182 1.75 11.41 -11.54
C GLU A 182 3.02 11.52 -12.39
N GLN A 183 3.23 12.70 -13.00
CA GLN A 183 4.40 12.99 -13.81
C GLN A 183 5.59 13.46 -12.96
N ALA A 184 6.80 13.19 -13.47
CA ALA A 184 8.06 13.69 -12.94
C ALA A 184 8.76 14.57 -13.98
N GLN A 185 9.82 15.29 -13.61
CA GLN A 185 10.63 16.07 -14.56
C GLN A 185 11.58 15.19 -15.39
N ARG A 186 11.92 13.99 -14.91
CA ARG A 186 12.82 13.03 -15.56
C ARG A 186 12.25 11.61 -15.51
N ALA A 187 12.49 10.85 -16.57
CA ALA A 187 12.23 9.42 -16.65
C ALA A 187 13.46 8.63 -16.18
N GLY A 188 13.28 7.34 -15.87
CA GLY A 188 14.33 6.45 -15.36
C GLY A 188 13.97 5.90 -13.99
N HIS A 189 14.98 5.43 -13.26
CA HIS A 189 14.87 4.88 -11.91
C HIS A 189 16.01 5.40 -11.00
N ILE A 190 15.87 5.14 -9.69
CA ILE A 190 16.93 5.46 -8.72
C ILE A 190 18.08 4.48 -8.94
N PRO A 191 19.34 4.92 -9.06
CA PRO A 191 20.46 4.00 -9.28
C PRO A 191 20.52 2.90 -8.21
N THR A 192 20.97 1.72 -8.62
CA THR A 192 21.00 0.46 -7.84
C THR A 192 19.62 -0.16 -7.55
N ALA A 193 18.51 0.45 -8.01
CA ALA A 193 17.18 -0.08 -7.76
C ALA A 193 16.89 -1.35 -8.58
N LEU A 194 16.26 -2.32 -7.93
CA LEU A 194 15.77 -3.57 -8.51
C LEU A 194 14.36 -3.35 -9.08
N SER A 195 14.12 -3.84 -10.30
CA SER A 195 12.80 -3.77 -10.94
C SER A 195 11.93 -4.98 -10.58
N VAL A 196 10.94 -4.77 -9.71
CA VAL A 196 9.96 -5.80 -9.32
C VAL A 196 8.54 -5.23 -9.45
N PRO A 197 7.93 -5.25 -10.65
CA PRO A 197 6.57 -4.75 -10.84
C PRO A 197 5.59 -5.36 -9.82
N TRP A 198 4.86 -4.51 -9.11
CA TRP A 198 4.05 -4.90 -7.94
C TRP A 198 3.10 -6.08 -8.20
N SER A 199 2.53 -6.15 -9.41
CA SER A 199 1.56 -7.17 -9.80
C SER A 199 2.16 -8.57 -9.87
N LYS A 200 3.48 -8.72 -9.95
CA LYS A 200 4.14 -10.04 -9.87
C LYS A 200 3.87 -10.75 -8.54
N ALA A 201 3.57 -10.01 -7.47
CA ALA A 201 3.29 -10.55 -6.15
C ALA A 201 1.82 -10.99 -5.95
N ALA A 202 0.95 -10.77 -6.94
CA ALA A 202 -0.46 -11.14 -6.89
C ALA A 202 -0.78 -12.27 -7.91
N ASN A 203 -1.76 -13.10 -7.56
CA ASN A 203 -2.37 -14.08 -8.46
C ASN A 203 -3.41 -13.43 -9.36
N GLU A 204 -3.88 -14.19 -10.36
CA GLU A 204 -4.90 -13.73 -11.29
C GLU A 204 -6.24 -13.40 -10.62
N ASP A 205 -6.56 -14.05 -9.50
CA ASP A 205 -7.77 -13.79 -8.70
C ASP A 205 -7.59 -12.61 -7.72
N GLY A 206 -6.40 -12.00 -7.69
CA GLY A 206 -6.02 -10.87 -6.84
C GLY A 206 -5.40 -11.25 -5.50
N THR A 207 -5.38 -12.53 -5.13
CA THR A 207 -4.76 -12.98 -3.87
C THR A 207 -3.24 -12.84 -3.90
N PHE A 208 -2.61 -12.72 -2.73
CA PHE A 208 -1.14 -12.74 -2.66
C PHE A 208 -0.59 -14.13 -3.00
N LYS A 209 0.50 -14.16 -3.77
CA LYS A 209 1.25 -15.40 -4.04
C LYS A 209 1.76 -16.07 -2.78
N SER A 210 2.03 -17.37 -2.87
CA SER A 210 2.59 -18.13 -1.75
C SER A 210 3.94 -17.56 -1.30
N ASP A 211 4.29 -17.74 -0.02
CA ASP A 211 5.54 -17.21 0.52
C ASP A 211 6.78 -17.71 -0.26
N ASP A 212 6.74 -18.95 -0.77
CA ASP A 212 7.83 -19.51 -1.57
C ASP A 212 7.95 -18.86 -2.95
N GLU A 213 6.83 -18.61 -3.64
CA GLU A 213 6.82 -17.85 -4.88
C GLU A 213 7.32 -16.42 -4.65
N LEU A 214 6.87 -15.77 -3.57
CA LEU A 214 7.25 -14.41 -3.23
C LEU A 214 8.75 -14.32 -2.94
N ARG A 215 9.31 -15.20 -2.09
CA ARG A 215 10.76 -15.26 -1.84
C ARG A 215 11.54 -15.43 -3.14
N LYS A 216 11.08 -16.33 -4.01
CA LYS A 216 11.71 -16.55 -5.32
C LYS A 216 11.68 -15.28 -6.19
N ILE A 217 10.56 -14.58 -6.27
CA ILE A 217 10.42 -13.35 -7.06
C ILE A 217 11.45 -12.29 -6.65
N TYR A 218 11.60 -12.04 -5.35
CA TYR A 218 12.55 -11.02 -4.87
C TYR A 218 14.00 -11.50 -4.93
N ALA A 219 14.28 -12.78 -4.64
CA ALA A 219 15.62 -13.35 -4.77
C ALA A 219 16.12 -13.36 -6.22
N ASP A 220 15.28 -13.75 -7.18
CA ASP A 220 15.62 -13.74 -8.62
C ASP A 220 15.88 -12.31 -9.13
N ALA A 221 15.26 -11.29 -8.50
CA ALA A 221 15.51 -9.89 -8.79
C ALA A 221 16.77 -9.33 -8.13
N GLY A 222 17.46 -10.10 -7.29
CA GLY A 222 18.69 -9.70 -6.62
C GLY A 222 18.50 -8.99 -5.28
N LEU A 223 17.34 -9.14 -4.63
CA LEU A 223 17.14 -8.62 -3.27
C LEU A 223 18.13 -9.28 -2.29
N ASP A 224 18.89 -8.45 -1.57
CA ASP A 224 19.88 -8.91 -0.59
C ASP A 224 19.26 -8.95 0.81
N ASP A 225 19.05 -10.15 1.36
CA ASP A 225 18.49 -10.36 2.70
C ASP A 225 19.33 -9.73 3.83
N GLY A 226 20.61 -9.42 3.56
CA GLY A 226 21.51 -8.74 4.50
C GLY A 226 21.32 -7.22 4.56
N LYS A 227 20.53 -6.63 3.65
CA LYS A 227 20.30 -5.19 3.55
C LYS A 227 18.89 -4.81 3.99
N GLU A 228 18.76 -3.61 4.54
CA GLU A 228 17.46 -2.96 4.71
C GLU A 228 16.85 -2.64 3.34
N THR A 229 15.54 -2.41 3.28
CA THR A 229 14.81 -2.25 2.02
C THR A 229 13.95 -0.99 2.00
N ILE A 230 13.96 -0.28 0.88
CA ILE A 230 13.03 0.82 0.58
C ILE A 230 12.29 0.48 -0.71
N ALA A 231 10.95 0.43 -0.65
CA ALA A 231 10.10 0.26 -1.82
C ALA A 231 9.54 1.61 -2.28
N TYR A 232 9.44 1.83 -3.60
CA TYR A 232 8.86 3.04 -4.18
C TYR A 232 8.14 2.78 -5.51
N CYS A 233 7.21 3.66 -5.87
CA CYS A 233 6.48 3.64 -7.14
C CYS A 233 6.40 5.05 -7.75
N ARG A 234 5.20 5.55 -8.09
CA ARG A 234 5.00 6.97 -8.47
C ARG A 234 4.53 7.83 -7.30
N ILE A 235 3.59 7.37 -6.46
CA ILE A 235 3.00 8.15 -5.35
C ILE A 235 2.81 7.35 -4.03
N GLY A 236 3.50 6.23 -3.85
CA GLY A 236 3.50 5.44 -2.61
C GLY A 236 2.45 4.33 -2.50
N GLU A 237 1.45 4.30 -3.38
CA GLU A 237 0.29 3.40 -3.33
C GLU A 237 0.66 1.96 -3.72
N ARG A 238 1.33 1.75 -4.85
CA ARG A 238 1.79 0.40 -5.27
C ARG A 238 2.96 -0.11 -4.45
N SER A 239 3.82 0.80 -3.99
CA SER A 239 4.93 0.42 -3.12
C SER A 239 4.46 0.03 -1.71
N SER A 240 3.30 0.52 -1.24
CA SER A 240 2.68 0.03 -0.01
C SER A 240 2.29 -1.45 -0.08
N HIS A 241 1.79 -1.92 -1.24
CA HIS A 241 1.49 -3.33 -1.47
C HIS A 241 2.77 -4.17 -1.41
N THR A 242 3.87 -3.70 -2.00
CA THR A 242 5.17 -4.39 -1.91
C THR A 242 5.78 -4.32 -0.51
N TRP A 243 5.64 -3.20 0.17
CA TRP A 243 6.01 -3.05 1.58
C TRP A 243 5.28 -4.10 2.44
N PHE A 244 3.97 -4.28 2.24
CA PHE A 244 3.17 -5.29 2.93
C PHE A 244 3.71 -6.69 2.65
N VAL A 245 3.99 -7.01 1.39
CA VAL A 245 4.56 -8.32 1.01
C VAL A 245 5.88 -8.58 1.72
N LEU A 246 6.83 -7.65 1.66
CA LEU A 246 8.16 -7.82 2.25
C LEU A 246 8.11 -7.86 3.78
N GLN A 247 7.38 -6.94 4.40
CA GLN A 247 7.37 -6.79 5.86
C GLN A 247 6.42 -7.77 6.55
N GLU A 248 5.18 -7.87 6.06
CA GLU A 248 4.11 -8.58 6.74
C GLU A 248 4.05 -10.06 6.37
N LEU A 249 4.30 -10.40 5.10
CA LEU A 249 4.25 -11.78 4.62
C LEU A 249 5.61 -12.48 4.72
N LEU A 250 6.65 -11.85 4.18
CA LEU A 250 8.00 -12.43 4.16
C LEU A 250 8.80 -12.18 5.44
N GLY A 251 8.35 -11.24 6.29
CA GLY A 251 8.92 -11.02 7.62
C GLY A 251 10.22 -10.22 7.64
N HIS A 252 10.55 -9.48 6.58
CA HIS A 252 11.66 -8.54 6.60
C HIS A 252 11.38 -7.43 7.62
N ARG A 253 12.32 -7.14 8.51
CA ARG A 253 12.07 -6.24 9.65
C ARG A 253 12.22 -4.76 9.34
N ASN A 254 13.09 -4.42 8.39
CA ASN A 254 13.49 -3.05 8.10
C ASN A 254 13.09 -2.69 6.67
N VAL A 255 11.78 -2.60 6.43
CA VAL A 255 11.23 -2.18 5.13
C VAL A 255 10.54 -0.84 5.29
N LYS A 256 10.92 0.12 4.45
CA LYS A 256 10.29 1.44 4.38
C LYS A 256 9.54 1.62 3.07
N ASN A 257 8.39 2.28 3.14
CA ASN A 257 7.74 2.83 1.96
C ASN A 257 8.25 4.27 1.73
N TYR A 258 8.73 4.57 0.53
CA TYR A 258 9.04 5.94 0.12
C TYR A 258 7.83 6.51 -0.64
N ASP A 259 6.96 7.20 0.08
CA ASP A 259 5.69 7.72 -0.44
C ASP A 259 5.86 8.89 -1.43
N GLY A 260 6.91 9.70 -1.26
CA GLY A 260 7.29 10.72 -2.25
C GLY A 260 7.52 10.12 -3.64
N SER A 261 8.14 8.93 -3.67
CA SER A 261 8.25 8.06 -4.84
C SER A 261 8.81 8.79 -6.09
N TRP A 262 8.55 8.29 -7.31
CA TRP A 262 9.14 8.85 -8.52
C TRP A 262 8.66 10.27 -8.86
N THR A 263 7.44 10.64 -8.48
CA THR A 263 6.93 12.01 -8.71
C THR A 263 7.72 13.06 -7.91
N GLU A 264 8.15 12.73 -6.68
CA GLU A 264 9.14 13.55 -5.95
C GLU A 264 10.53 13.36 -6.57
N TYR A 265 11.08 12.14 -6.55
CA TYR A 265 12.49 11.87 -6.88
C TYR A 265 12.87 12.34 -8.29
N GLY A 266 12.08 11.96 -9.30
CA GLY A 266 12.30 12.36 -10.69
C GLY A 266 12.06 13.85 -10.96
N SER A 267 11.67 14.63 -9.94
CA SER A 267 11.52 16.08 -9.98
C SER A 267 12.55 16.82 -9.12
N LEU A 268 13.38 16.11 -8.34
CA LEU A 268 14.45 16.70 -7.56
C LEU A 268 15.59 17.19 -8.47
N VAL A 269 16.14 18.36 -8.15
CA VAL A 269 17.28 18.93 -8.89
C VAL A 269 18.57 18.24 -8.44
N GLY A 270 19.32 17.68 -9.39
CA GLY A 270 20.69 17.20 -9.16
C GLY A 270 20.82 15.83 -8.48
N VAL A 271 19.73 15.10 -8.29
CA VAL A 271 19.79 13.70 -7.84
C VAL A 271 20.24 12.78 -8.98
N PRO A 272 20.93 11.66 -8.67
CA PRO A 272 21.36 10.73 -9.70
C PRO A 272 20.18 9.93 -10.26
N VAL A 273 20.18 9.63 -11.56
CA VAL A 273 19.12 8.88 -12.25
C VAL A 273 19.75 7.89 -13.20
N ALA A 274 19.31 6.64 -13.15
CA ALA A 274 19.70 5.58 -14.08
C ALA A 274 18.62 5.35 -15.15
N LEU A 275 19.03 4.83 -16.31
CA LEU A 275 18.18 4.52 -17.46
C LEU A 275 18.50 3.09 -17.95
N GLY A 276 17.58 2.51 -18.71
CA GLY A 276 17.73 1.14 -19.22
C GLY A 276 17.24 0.08 -18.23
N ASP A 277 17.37 -1.18 -18.64
CA ASP A 277 16.80 -2.31 -17.88
C ASP A 277 17.72 -2.82 -16.76
N GLU A 278 18.92 -2.26 -16.62
CA GLU A 278 19.91 -2.62 -15.60
C GLU A 278 19.85 -1.63 -14.42
N PRO A 279 20.12 -2.07 -13.17
CA PRO A 279 20.06 -1.22 -11.96
C PRO A 279 20.95 0.03 -11.97
N GLY A 280 22.03 0.02 -12.77
CA GLY A 280 23.05 1.07 -12.75
C GLY A 280 24.01 0.96 -11.55
N GLU A 281 25.02 1.83 -11.55
CA GLU A 281 26.07 1.91 -10.54
C GLU A 281 25.87 3.12 -9.61
N VAL A 282 26.63 3.16 -8.50
CA VAL A 282 26.62 4.24 -7.50
C VAL A 282 27.20 5.54 -8.05
#